data_AF-A0AAX4H4F0-F1
#
_entry.id   AF-A0AAX4H4F0-F1
#
_cell.length_a   1.000
_cell.length_b   1.000
_cell.length_c   1.000
_cell.angle_alpha   90.00
_cell.angle_beta   90.00
_cell.angle_gamma   90.00
#
_symmetry.space_group_name_H-M   'P 1'
#
loop_
_entity.id
_entity.type
_entity.pdbx_description
1 polymer ?
#
loop_
_entity_poly.entity_id
_entity_poly.type
_entity_poly.pdbx_seq_one_letter_code
_entity_poly.pdbx_strand_id
1 'polypeptide(L)'
;MPQFGKLFKGLSSRRFSRPSFHQISRFNSMIATKADPKHSLSSAQSTSALIQENLKKYIRWYPEDDITGSNIENFFSLSRDASRRLDLLVGIVYENESIQKSSKFLQVLLADPLSDNSQQWYQELKTRPHVQNNLVCPVFDEESRLLFPESFRRSIKQYKVPSPILLGDRRSSYADALCELNSTPNNVLFLEINKPEEVSKLIEICHFYIYVTADLSNSKEALPKQIQKKILLTVVDNSEFTPRSTEDTAVTFRNELAHHVVKINSLALEEGVEYFYKYDVQGASTYFDLLQNSNILEVSKYMLWYLRTENLREWLLSIIKNEIATNKILEARIETVYNELKLQSLVQCSNAMHSELQNDFIPKTNAFFGKQLNWWKLYLKNDNVEYAIKDYLNVNFMPKSLDSYNYLKGQLVARLQEQKFAHYSETDKTQLNNPLQQYKSNLINIRVPQEVQLAVYAALVSALVYYQLPLGAISLLGYLFFGLEAQTAGAIASLGLVLGFNKVSKDWLTFSAAWLSEMYEEVRVIISNDCINKGLLKELNLRYEAAKDLSRIKQQVLEELEAAEEQK
;
A
#
# COMPACT_ATOMS: atom_id res chain seq x y z
N MET A 1 48.79 1.03 56.82
CA MET A 1 49.34 2.04 57.77
C MET A 1 49.18 3.43 57.15
N PRO A 2 49.09 4.51 57.95
CA PRO A 2 47.89 5.36 57.96
C PRO A 2 48.17 6.83 57.56
N GLN A 3 47.21 7.76 57.49
CA GLN A 3 46.59 8.49 58.63
C GLN A 3 45.22 9.10 58.23
N PHE A 4 44.13 8.88 58.99
CA PHE A 4 43.50 9.79 60.01
C PHE A 4 42.94 11.13 59.45
N GLY A 5 41.77 11.64 59.85
CA GLY A 5 40.70 11.19 60.77
C GLY A 5 39.76 12.37 61.16
N LYS A 6 38.46 12.17 61.47
CA LYS A 6 37.77 12.30 62.79
C LYS A 6 36.22 12.26 62.55
N LEU A 7 35.38 11.48 63.26
CA LEU A 7 34.81 11.62 64.64
C LEU A 7 33.89 12.87 64.78
N PHE A 8 32.62 12.83 65.25
CA PHE A 8 31.89 12.09 66.32
C PHE A 8 30.46 11.65 65.86
N LYS A 9 29.81 10.53 66.32
CA LYS A 9 29.17 10.16 67.63
C LYS A 9 27.97 11.06 68.04
N GLY A 10 26.81 10.56 68.52
CA GLY A 10 26.33 9.19 68.85
C GLY A 10 24.77 9.11 68.94
N LEU A 11 24.16 7.91 68.96
CA LEU A 11 23.53 7.20 70.13
C LEU A 11 22.34 7.94 70.79
N SER A 12 21.18 7.33 71.15
CA SER A 12 20.83 5.91 71.44
C SER A 12 19.34 5.61 71.04
N SER A 13 18.92 4.37 70.74
CA SER A 13 18.27 3.38 71.65
C SER A 13 16.96 3.88 72.34
N ARG A 14 15.84 3.12 72.48
CA ARG A 14 15.62 1.66 72.60
C ARG A 14 14.10 1.28 72.50
N ARG A 15 13.83 0.00 72.18
CA ARG A 15 12.66 -0.87 72.59
C ARG A 15 11.24 -0.71 71.97
N PHE A 16 10.86 -1.79 71.29
CA PHE A 16 9.56 -2.50 71.24
C PHE A 16 8.48 -2.18 72.29
N SER A 17 7.23 -2.05 71.82
CA SER A 17 6.05 -2.81 72.31
C SER A 17 4.81 -2.68 71.41
N ARG A 18 4.26 -3.81 70.92
CA ARG A 18 2.81 -4.04 70.63
C ARG A 18 2.18 -4.64 71.91
N PRO A 19 0.85 -4.60 72.19
CA PRO A 19 -0.32 -4.75 71.31
C PRO A 19 -1.21 -3.45 71.30
N SER A 20 -2.52 -3.38 71.01
CA SER A 20 -3.59 -4.37 70.77
C SER A 20 -4.70 -3.88 69.81
N PHE A 21 -5.71 -4.73 69.58
CA PHE A 21 -7.00 -4.37 68.97
C PHE A 21 -7.92 -3.62 69.94
N HIS A 22 -8.75 -2.71 69.42
CA HIS A 22 -10.20 -2.70 69.69
C HIS A 22 -10.97 -1.90 68.63
N GLN A 23 -12.08 -2.46 68.15
CA GLN A 23 -13.10 -1.73 67.38
C GLN A 23 -13.93 -0.86 68.32
N ILE A 24 -14.23 0.39 67.92
CA ILE A 24 -15.50 1.06 68.25
C ILE A 24 -15.99 1.77 66.98
N SER A 25 -17.18 1.41 66.53
CA SER A 25 -17.94 2.17 65.55
C SER A 25 -18.74 3.28 66.24
N ARG A 26 -18.79 4.48 65.66
CA ARG A 26 -19.91 5.41 65.84
C ARG A 26 -20.24 6.12 64.53
N PHE A 27 -21.51 6.02 64.17
CA PHE A 27 -22.15 6.78 63.11
C PHE A 27 -22.15 8.29 63.42
N ASN A 28 -22.04 9.09 62.36
CA ASN A 28 -22.76 10.35 62.09
C ASN A 28 -22.27 10.84 60.71
N SER A 29 -22.96 10.53 59.62
CA SER A 29 -24.13 11.24 59.08
C SER A 29 -23.77 12.51 58.29
N MET A 30 -23.93 12.43 56.96
CA MET A 30 -24.22 13.53 56.02
C MET A 30 -23.43 14.85 56.15
N ILE A 31 -22.42 15.05 55.29
CA ILE A 31 -22.48 16.10 54.26
C ILE A 31 -21.92 15.50 52.96
N ALA A 32 -22.78 15.34 51.95
CA ALA A 32 -22.36 14.97 50.60
C ALA A 32 -22.13 16.23 49.77
N THR A 33 -20.88 16.64 49.59
CA THR A 33 -20.53 17.63 48.55
C THR A 33 -20.54 16.95 47.19
N LYS A 34 -21.56 17.24 46.38
CA LYS A 34 -21.61 16.87 44.96
C LYS A 34 -20.29 17.26 44.27
N ALA A 35 -19.64 16.30 43.63
CA ALA A 35 -18.66 16.61 42.59
C ALA A 35 -19.42 17.08 41.34
N ASP A 36 -19.08 18.24 40.79
CA ASP A 36 -19.72 18.77 39.59
C ASP A 36 -19.32 17.94 38.35
N PRO A 37 -20.28 17.41 37.57
CA PRO A 37 -20.00 16.53 36.42
C PRO A 37 -19.51 17.28 35.17
N LYS A 38 -19.05 18.54 35.31
CA LYS A 38 -18.72 19.41 34.15
C LYS A 38 -17.28 19.30 33.66
N HIS A 39 -16.34 18.79 34.47
CA HIS A 39 -14.92 18.73 34.09
C HIS A 39 -14.50 17.42 33.39
N SER A 40 -15.27 16.33 33.48
CA SER A 40 -14.97 15.06 32.81
C SER A 40 -15.41 15.00 31.35
N LEU A 41 -16.44 15.76 30.94
CA LEU A 41 -16.87 15.80 29.54
C LEU A 41 -15.89 16.58 28.64
N SER A 42 -15.21 17.62 29.16
CA SER A 42 -14.30 18.44 28.35
C SER A 42 -13.02 17.71 27.95
N SER A 43 -12.48 16.85 28.83
CA SER A 43 -11.30 16.04 28.50
C SER A 43 -11.65 14.98 27.45
N ALA A 44 -12.68 14.17 27.68
CA ALA A 44 -13.09 13.11 26.74
C ALA A 44 -13.42 13.62 25.33
N GLN A 45 -14.00 14.82 25.21
CA GLN A 45 -14.23 15.47 23.92
C GLN A 45 -12.92 15.91 23.24
N SER A 46 -11.93 16.43 23.98
CA SER A 46 -10.62 16.78 23.42
C SER A 46 -9.84 15.55 22.92
N THR A 47 -9.86 14.44 23.66
CA THR A 47 -9.18 13.19 23.27
C THR A 47 -9.78 12.59 22.00
N SER A 48 -11.11 12.57 21.89
CA SER A 48 -11.81 12.10 20.69
C SER A 48 -11.51 12.97 19.45
N ALA A 49 -11.39 14.29 19.62
CA ALA A 49 -11.02 15.20 18.53
C ALA A 49 -9.58 14.97 18.05
N LEU A 50 -8.64 14.79 18.98
CA LEU A 50 -7.23 14.49 18.69
C LEU A 50 -7.07 13.18 17.89
N ILE A 51 -7.74 12.11 18.31
CA ILE A 51 -7.75 10.83 17.57
C ILE A 51 -8.26 11.04 16.15
N GLN A 52 -9.34 11.82 15.95
CA GLN A 52 -9.86 12.09 14.61
C GLN A 52 -8.91 12.91 13.73
N GLU A 53 -8.15 13.85 14.31
CA GLU A 53 -7.13 14.61 13.58
C GLU A 53 -5.97 13.70 13.12
N ASN A 54 -5.48 12.83 14.01
CA ASN A 54 -4.38 11.91 13.72
C ASN A 54 -4.76 10.86 12.65
N LEU A 55 -6.01 10.37 12.67
CA LEU A 55 -6.51 9.47 11.63
C LEU A 55 -6.73 10.17 10.28
N LYS A 56 -7.13 11.45 10.25
CA LYS A 56 -7.15 12.26 9.02
C LYS A 56 -5.75 12.54 8.49
N LYS A 57 -4.79 12.79 9.39
CA LYS A 57 -3.35 12.91 9.09
C LYS A 57 -2.85 11.62 8.42
N TYR A 58 -3.23 10.43 8.91
CA TYR A 58 -2.92 9.16 8.22
C TYR A 58 -3.46 9.11 6.79
N ILE A 59 -4.78 9.26 6.59
CA ILE A 59 -5.42 9.17 5.25
C ILE A 59 -4.76 10.14 4.25
N ARG A 60 -4.39 11.35 4.68
CA ARG A 60 -3.76 12.35 3.80
C ARG A 60 -2.41 11.88 3.22
N TRP A 61 -1.64 11.10 3.97
CA TRP A 61 -0.32 10.61 3.54
C TRP A 61 -0.36 9.17 2.98
N TYR A 62 -1.43 8.43 3.27
CA TYR A 62 -1.68 7.06 2.82
C TYR A 62 -3.03 6.92 2.09
N PRO A 63 -3.27 7.66 0.99
CA PRO A 63 -4.57 7.69 0.33
C PRO A 63 -4.90 6.42 -0.46
N GLU A 64 -3.91 5.58 -0.76
CA GLU A 64 -4.11 4.30 -1.49
C GLU A 64 -4.28 3.10 -0.52
N ASP A 65 -4.33 3.35 0.80
CA ASP A 65 -4.58 2.33 1.82
C ASP A 65 -6.10 2.20 2.07
N ASP A 66 -6.82 1.73 1.06
CA ASP A 66 -8.29 1.66 1.02
C ASP A 66 -8.89 0.92 2.24
N ILE A 67 -8.15 -0.03 2.80
CA ILE A 67 -8.60 -0.91 3.90
C ILE A 67 -8.52 -0.16 5.23
N THR A 68 -7.36 0.40 5.54
CA THR A 68 -7.19 1.21 6.76
C THR A 68 -8.03 2.49 6.65
N GLY A 69 -8.14 3.06 5.44
CA GLY A 69 -9.05 4.15 5.10
C GLY A 69 -10.51 3.82 5.42
N SER A 70 -11.05 2.73 4.89
CA SER A 70 -12.40 2.24 5.22
C SER A 70 -12.59 2.00 6.72
N ASN A 71 -11.60 1.46 7.42
CA ASN A 71 -11.66 1.28 8.88
C ASN A 71 -11.77 2.62 9.61
N ILE A 72 -11.00 3.62 9.18
CA ILE A 72 -11.05 4.98 9.72
C ILE A 72 -12.38 5.68 9.37
N GLU A 73 -12.93 5.48 8.17
CA GLU A 73 -14.24 6.02 7.79
C GLU A 73 -15.38 5.41 8.61
N ASN A 74 -15.35 4.10 8.86
CA ASN A 74 -16.28 3.41 9.75
C ASN A 74 -16.12 3.88 11.21
N PHE A 75 -14.89 4.15 11.66
CA PHE A 75 -14.64 4.79 12.97
C PHE A 75 -15.22 6.23 13.03
N PHE A 76 -15.16 6.99 11.93
CA PHE A 76 -15.74 8.34 11.85
C PHE A 76 -17.27 8.34 11.76
N SER A 77 -17.92 7.40 11.07
CA SER A 77 -19.38 7.30 11.02
C SER A 77 -19.95 7.03 12.43
N LEU A 78 -19.40 6.03 13.12
CA LEU A 78 -19.71 5.72 14.52
C LEU A 78 -19.47 6.91 15.47
N SER A 79 -18.46 7.73 15.20
CA SER A 79 -18.12 8.87 16.05
C SER A 79 -18.98 10.13 15.81
N ARG A 80 -19.52 10.31 14.60
CA ARG A 80 -20.37 11.47 14.27
C ARG A 80 -21.79 11.31 14.81
N ASP A 81 -22.34 10.11 14.69
CA ASP A 81 -23.74 9.80 15.02
C ASP A 81 -23.88 9.15 16.39
N ALA A 82 -22.98 9.41 17.35
CA ALA A 82 -22.96 8.75 18.67
C ALA A 82 -24.26 8.89 19.50
N SER A 83 -25.13 9.86 19.17
CA SER A 83 -26.46 10.05 19.78
C SER A 83 -27.62 9.46 18.99
N ARG A 84 -27.37 8.83 17.84
CA ARG A 84 -28.39 8.24 16.94
C ARG A 84 -28.07 6.76 16.74
N ARG A 85 -29.10 5.91 16.68
CA ARG A 85 -28.90 4.50 16.31
C ARG A 85 -28.52 4.37 14.85
N LEU A 86 -27.49 3.59 14.60
CA LEU A 86 -26.97 3.28 13.27
C LEU A 86 -27.40 1.88 12.83
N ASP A 87 -27.38 1.67 11.51
CA ASP A 87 -27.66 0.41 10.85
C ASP A 87 -26.33 -0.27 10.49
N LEU A 88 -25.87 -1.20 11.33
CA LEU A 88 -24.57 -1.86 11.17
C LEU A 88 -24.68 -3.06 10.23
N LEU A 89 -23.87 -3.05 9.15
CA LEU A 89 -23.74 -4.20 8.25
C LEU A 89 -22.70 -5.19 8.78
N VAL A 90 -23.14 -6.42 9.06
CA VAL A 90 -22.32 -7.53 9.55
C VAL A 90 -22.29 -8.65 8.50
N GLY A 91 -21.09 -9.01 8.03
CA GLY A 91 -20.93 -10.13 7.09
C GLY A 91 -20.86 -11.47 7.81
N ILE A 92 -21.60 -12.47 7.34
CA ILE A 92 -21.47 -13.87 7.79
C ILE A 92 -20.78 -14.66 6.67
N VAL A 93 -19.68 -15.31 7.02
CA VAL A 93 -18.86 -16.12 6.10
C VAL A 93 -18.70 -17.52 6.68
N TYR A 94 -19.11 -18.52 5.91
CA TYR A 94 -18.87 -19.93 6.25
C TYR A 94 -17.51 -20.38 5.73
N GLU A 95 -16.89 -21.32 6.43
CA GLU A 95 -15.62 -21.93 6.01
C GLU A 95 -15.69 -22.58 4.62
N ASN A 96 -16.74 -23.35 4.36
CA ASN A 96 -16.91 -24.13 3.14
C ASN A 96 -18.39 -24.39 2.81
N GLU A 97 -18.67 -24.85 1.59
CA GLU A 97 -20.04 -25.09 1.09
C GLU A 97 -20.77 -26.21 1.87
N SER A 98 -20.04 -27.15 2.46
CA SER A 98 -20.61 -28.17 3.34
C SER A 98 -21.17 -27.56 4.64
N ILE A 99 -20.38 -26.71 5.31
CA ILE A 99 -20.78 -26.04 6.55
C ILE A 99 -21.91 -25.04 6.26
N GLN A 100 -21.84 -24.29 5.15
CA GLN A 100 -22.91 -23.41 4.69
C GLN A 100 -24.28 -24.12 4.56
N LYS A 101 -24.30 -25.42 4.19
CA LYS A 101 -25.52 -26.23 4.08
C LYS A 101 -25.93 -26.89 5.39
N SER A 102 -24.96 -27.34 6.21
CA SER A 102 -25.23 -28.02 7.48
C SER A 102 -25.58 -27.06 8.61
N SER A 103 -24.80 -25.99 8.80
CA SER A 103 -25.00 -24.99 9.85
C SER A 103 -26.34 -24.28 9.67
N LYS A 104 -27.11 -24.19 10.75
CA LYS A 104 -28.39 -23.45 10.82
C LYS A 104 -28.23 -22.13 11.56
N PHE A 105 -26.99 -21.72 11.83
CA PHE A 105 -26.63 -20.55 12.64
C PHE A 105 -27.50 -19.32 12.38
N LEU A 106 -27.59 -18.84 11.13
CA LEU A 106 -28.31 -17.60 10.82
C LEU A 106 -29.82 -17.68 11.15
N GLN A 107 -30.52 -18.75 10.78
CA GLN A 107 -31.96 -18.84 11.05
C GLN A 107 -32.25 -19.05 12.55
N VAL A 108 -31.37 -19.76 13.24
CA VAL A 108 -31.46 -20.07 14.67
C VAL A 108 -31.14 -18.84 15.52
N LEU A 109 -30.14 -18.04 15.14
CA LEU A 109 -29.80 -16.76 15.78
C LEU A 109 -30.95 -15.74 15.69
N LEU A 110 -31.73 -15.79 14.60
CA LEU A 110 -32.85 -14.91 14.35
C LEU A 110 -34.17 -15.44 14.91
N ALA A 111 -34.26 -16.73 15.21
CA ALA A 111 -35.49 -17.41 15.62
C ALA A 111 -36.11 -16.77 16.87
N ASP A 112 -37.36 -16.34 16.74
CA ASP A 112 -38.18 -15.90 17.86
C ASP A 112 -39.54 -16.60 17.76
N PRO A 113 -39.63 -17.88 18.19
CA PRO A 113 -40.85 -18.67 18.07
C PRO A 113 -41.99 -18.17 18.96
N LEU A 114 -41.70 -17.27 19.91
CA LEU A 114 -42.68 -16.63 20.78
C LEU A 114 -43.35 -15.40 20.12
N SER A 115 -42.81 -14.92 18.99
CA SER A 115 -43.39 -13.78 18.26
C SER A 115 -44.47 -14.17 17.25
N ASP A 116 -45.49 -13.31 17.14
CA ASP A 116 -46.64 -13.50 16.23
C ASP A 116 -46.19 -13.66 14.77
N ASN A 117 -46.81 -14.61 14.06
CA ASN A 117 -46.52 -14.97 12.66
C ASN A 117 -45.06 -15.37 12.37
N SER A 118 -44.28 -15.71 13.40
CA SER A 118 -42.85 -16.02 13.22
C SER A 118 -42.55 -17.21 12.32
N GLN A 119 -43.42 -18.22 12.35
CA GLN A 119 -43.31 -19.42 11.55
C GLN A 119 -43.22 -19.13 10.04
N GLN A 120 -43.91 -18.11 9.52
CA GLN A 120 -43.91 -17.82 8.08
C GLN A 120 -42.53 -17.36 7.61
N TRP A 121 -41.99 -16.28 8.19
CA TRP A 121 -40.69 -15.76 7.78
C TRP A 121 -39.54 -16.72 8.16
N TYR A 122 -39.69 -17.51 9.23
CA TYR A 122 -38.72 -18.53 9.61
C TYR A 122 -38.59 -19.62 8.52
N GLN A 123 -39.72 -20.10 7.96
CA GLN A 123 -39.70 -21.08 6.87
C GLN A 123 -39.15 -20.48 5.56
N GLU A 124 -39.45 -19.21 5.24
CA GLU A 124 -38.85 -18.50 4.10
C GLU A 124 -37.32 -18.35 4.23
N LEU A 125 -36.83 -18.11 5.44
CA LEU A 125 -35.40 -18.03 5.74
C LEU A 125 -34.74 -19.41 5.74
N LYS A 126 -35.41 -20.45 6.25
CA LYS A 126 -34.93 -21.84 6.21
C LYS A 126 -34.80 -22.38 4.78
N THR A 127 -35.72 -21.99 3.89
CA THR A 127 -35.75 -22.41 2.47
C THR A 127 -34.94 -21.50 1.54
N ARG A 128 -34.09 -20.61 2.08
CA ARG A 128 -33.31 -19.66 1.29
C ARG A 128 -32.30 -20.34 0.36
N PRO A 129 -32.03 -19.78 -0.83
CA PRO A 129 -31.00 -20.30 -1.72
C PRO A 129 -29.60 -19.93 -1.20
N HIS A 130 -28.70 -20.91 -1.12
CA HIS A 130 -27.28 -20.71 -0.78
C HIS A 130 -26.39 -20.41 -2.00
N VAL A 131 -26.97 -20.16 -3.18
CA VAL A 131 -26.24 -19.87 -4.44
C VAL A 131 -25.97 -18.37 -4.63
N GLN A 132 -26.75 -17.52 -3.96
CA GLN A 132 -26.67 -16.06 -4.02
C GLN A 132 -26.59 -15.50 -2.61
N ASN A 133 -26.11 -14.28 -2.44
CA ASN A 133 -25.97 -13.69 -1.10
C ASN A 133 -27.35 -13.30 -0.56
N ASN A 134 -27.57 -13.55 0.72
CA ASN A 134 -28.84 -13.24 1.39
C ASN A 134 -28.62 -12.10 2.38
N LEU A 135 -29.37 -11.02 2.25
CA LEU A 135 -29.34 -9.89 3.18
C LEU A 135 -30.58 -9.95 4.07
N VAL A 136 -30.38 -10.14 5.38
CA VAL A 136 -31.45 -10.07 6.36
C VAL A 136 -31.49 -8.66 6.97
N CYS A 137 -32.63 -8.00 6.81
CA CYS A 137 -32.92 -6.67 7.34
C CYS A 137 -34.05 -6.75 8.38
N PRO A 138 -34.06 -5.86 9.39
CA PRO A 138 -35.28 -5.59 10.16
C PRO A 138 -36.41 -5.08 9.26
N VAL A 139 -37.65 -5.19 9.75
CA VAL A 139 -38.83 -4.63 9.09
C VAL A 139 -38.89 -3.11 9.34
N PHE A 140 -38.40 -2.32 8.39
CA PHE A 140 -38.56 -0.86 8.34
C PHE A 140 -39.44 -0.41 7.17
N ASP A 141 -40.11 0.73 7.36
CA ASP A 141 -40.79 1.52 6.31
C ASP A 141 -39.83 2.39 5.49
N GLU A 142 -38.71 2.85 6.06
CA GLU A 142 -37.64 3.49 5.29
C GLU A 142 -36.72 2.44 4.65
N GLU A 143 -36.36 2.62 3.38
CA GLU A 143 -35.31 1.83 2.74
C GLU A 143 -33.98 2.06 3.46
N SER A 144 -33.36 0.96 3.93
CA SER A 144 -32.07 0.98 4.62
C SER A 144 -31.01 1.71 3.78
N ARG A 145 -30.41 2.76 4.34
CA ARG A 145 -29.59 3.78 3.62
C ARG A 145 -28.23 3.28 3.11
N LEU A 146 -27.98 1.96 3.11
CA LEU A 146 -26.71 1.37 2.72
C LEU A 146 -26.50 1.41 1.20
N LEU A 147 -25.41 2.04 0.79
CA LEU A 147 -24.98 2.16 -0.59
C LEU A 147 -24.17 0.93 -1.01
N PHE A 148 -24.88 -0.16 -1.32
CA PHE A 148 -24.28 -1.29 -2.04
C PHE A 148 -23.99 -0.94 -3.50
N PRO A 149 -22.88 -1.40 -4.10
CA PRO A 149 -22.62 -1.30 -5.54
C PRO A 149 -23.78 -1.85 -6.37
N GLU A 150 -24.12 -1.21 -7.50
CA GLU A 150 -25.30 -1.59 -8.30
C GLU A 150 -25.25 -3.04 -8.80
N SER A 151 -24.06 -3.52 -9.17
CA SER A 151 -23.82 -4.91 -9.57
C SER A 151 -24.13 -5.89 -8.43
N PHE A 152 -23.80 -5.51 -7.19
CA PHE A 152 -24.08 -6.31 -6.00
C PHE A 152 -25.57 -6.32 -5.67
N ARG A 153 -26.25 -5.16 -5.72
CA ARG A 153 -27.70 -5.03 -5.47
C ARG A 153 -28.56 -5.99 -6.30
N ARG A 154 -28.21 -6.22 -7.57
CA ARG A 154 -28.93 -7.14 -8.47
C ARG A 154 -28.75 -8.62 -8.13
N SER A 155 -27.80 -8.96 -7.27
CA SER A 155 -27.40 -10.34 -6.92
C SER A 155 -27.77 -10.76 -5.49
N ILE A 156 -28.22 -9.80 -4.66
CA ILE A 156 -28.67 -10.03 -3.29
C ILE A 156 -30.15 -10.39 -3.28
N LYS A 157 -30.54 -11.39 -2.48
CA LYS A 157 -31.94 -11.55 -2.06
C LYS A 157 -32.13 -10.96 -0.67
N GLN A 158 -33.06 -10.01 -0.54
CA GLN A 158 -33.38 -9.37 0.73
C GLN A 158 -34.51 -10.12 1.45
N TYR A 159 -34.34 -10.31 2.75
CA TYR A 159 -35.31 -10.91 3.67
C TYR A 159 -35.64 -9.89 4.76
N LYS A 160 -36.90 -9.49 4.91
CA LYS A 160 -37.35 -8.61 5.99
C LYS A 160 -37.85 -9.46 7.15
N VAL A 161 -37.14 -9.45 8.28
CA VAL A 161 -37.37 -10.32 9.44
C VAL A 161 -37.64 -9.46 10.69
N PRO A 162 -38.76 -9.64 11.42
CA PRO A 162 -39.09 -8.87 12.62
C PRO A 162 -38.39 -9.37 13.90
N SER A 163 -37.16 -9.90 13.80
CA SER A 163 -36.46 -10.52 14.93
C SER A 163 -35.92 -9.49 15.93
N PRO A 164 -36.09 -9.70 17.26
CA PRO A 164 -35.57 -8.81 18.30
C PRO A 164 -34.06 -8.54 18.21
N ILE A 165 -33.26 -9.49 17.71
CA ILE A 165 -31.80 -9.32 17.64
C ILE A 165 -31.37 -8.28 16.59
N LEU A 166 -32.20 -7.99 15.58
CA LEU A 166 -31.90 -7.03 14.51
C LEU A 166 -32.11 -5.57 14.97
N LEU A 167 -33.01 -5.34 15.93
CA LEU A 167 -33.42 -4.01 16.39
C LEU A 167 -32.80 -3.69 17.75
N GLY A 168 -32.09 -2.55 17.85
CA GLY A 168 -31.44 -2.15 19.10
C GLY A 168 -32.41 -2.05 20.29
N ASP A 169 -33.61 -1.50 20.06
CA ASP A 169 -34.66 -1.27 21.06
C ASP A 169 -35.28 -2.54 21.63
N ARG A 170 -35.31 -3.63 20.85
CA ARG A 170 -36.03 -4.86 21.17
C ARG A 170 -35.11 -5.99 21.60
N ARG A 171 -33.80 -5.84 21.46
CA ARG A 171 -32.81 -6.86 21.82
C ARG A 171 -32.83 -7.12 23.33
N SER A 172 -32.91 -8.39 23.71
CA SER A 172 -32.99 -8.83 25.11
C SER A 172 -31.87 -8.24 25.97
N SER A 173 -32.21 -7.77 27.18
CA SER A 173 -31.26 -7.24 28.16
C SER A 173 -30.77 -8.32 29.12
N TYR A 174 -29.45 -8.54 29.17
CA TYR A 174 -28.83 -9.51 30.08
C TYR A 174 -28.15 -8.81 31.27
N ALA A 175 -28.91 -8.12 32.12
CA ALA A 175 -28.37 -7.24 33.17
C ALA A 175 -27.45 -7.96 34.19
N ASP A 176 -27.79 -9.19 34.57
CA ASP A 176 -26.98 -9.98 35.50
C ASP A 176 -25.68 -10.52 34.85
N ALA A 177 -25.70 -10.79 33.55
CA ALA A 177 -24.54 -11.27 32.79
C ALA A 177 -23.70 -10.17 32.13
N LEU A 178 -24.21 -8.93 32.00
CA LEU A 178 -23.55 -7.78 31.38
C LEU A 178 -23.85 -6.50 32.19
N CYS A 179 -22.80 -5.81 32.65
CA CYS A 179 -22.97 -4.56 33.40
C CYS A 179 -23.74 -3.51 32.58
N GLU A 180 -24.59 -2.72 33.25
CA GLU A 180 -25.36 -1.66 32.62
C GLU A 180 -24.46 -0.60 31.98
N LEU A 181 -24.36 -0.66 30.65
CA LEU A 181 -23.76 0.37 29.80
C LEU A 181 -24.84 1.37 29.36
N ASN A 182 -24.55 2.66 29.54
CA ASN A 182 -25.49 3.77 29.27
C ASN A 182 -25.85 3.96 27.79
N SER A 183 -25.09 3.37 26.85
CA SER A 183 -25.27 3.54 25.42
C SER A 183 -26.34 2.61 24.85
N THR A 184 -27.28 3.15 24.05
CA THR A 184 -28.24 2.31 23.33
C THR A 184 -27.54 1.49 22.25
N PRO A 185 -27.84 0.19 22.08
CA PRO A 185 -27.22 -0.62 21.06
C PRO A 185 -27.78 -0.30 19.66
N ASN A 186 -26.97 -0.55 18.62
CA ASN A 186 -27.33 -0.29 17.24
C ASN A 186 -28.20 -1.40 16.62
N ASN A 187 -28.82 -1.06 15.48
CA ASN A 187 -29.49 -2.02 14.60
C ASN A 187 -28.47 -2.82 13.81
N VAL A 188 -28.87 -4.00 13.31
CA VAL A 188 -28.02 -4.87 12.52
C VAL A 188 -28.70 -5.35 11.26
N LEU A 189 -27.92 -5.42 10.19
CA LEU A 189 -28.23 -6.12 8.96
C LEU A 189 -27.20 -7.24 8.78
N PHE A 190 -27.66 -8.48 8.65
CA PHE A 190 -26.78 -9.62 8.40
C PHE A 190 -26.70 -9.91 6.91
N LEU A 191 -25.49 -9.86 6.35
CA LEU A 191 -25.22 -10.25 4.97
C LEU A 191 -24.57 -11.64 4.97
N GLU A 192 -25.33 -12.65 4.61
CA GLU A 192 -24.84 -14.00 4.36
C GLU A 192 -24.11 -14.04 3.02
N ILE A 193 -22.78 -14.12 3.06
CA ILE A 193 -21.93 -14.11 1.87
C ILE A 193 -21.71 -15.55 1.42
N ASN A 194 -22.44 -15.91 0.38
CA ASN A 194 -22.49 -17.27 -0.15
C ASN A 194 -21.52 -17.50 -1.31
N LYS A 195 -20.95 -16.43 -1.88
CA LYS A 195 -19.92 -16.48 -2.94
C LYS A 195 -18.57 -15.98 -2.44
N PRO A 196 -17.53 -16.82 -2.33
CA PRO A 196 -16.23 -16.41 -1.80
C PRO A 196 -15.52 -15.33 -2.64
N GLU A 197 -15.74 -15.33 -3.96
CA GLU A 197 -15.18 -14.34 -4.89
C GLU A 197 -15.68 -12.90 -4.67
N GLU A 198 -16.85 -12.75 -4.04
CA GLU A 198 -17.47 -11.44 -3.81
C GLU A 198 -17.11 -10.85 -2.44
N VAL A 199 -16.54 -11.64 -1.52
CA VAL A 199 -16.21 -11.19 -0.15
C VAL A 199 -15.21 -10.01 -0.18
N SER A 200 -14.25 -10.00 -1.11
CA SER A 200 -13.26 -8.93 -1.25
C SER A 200 -13.89 -7.57 -1.58
N LYS A 201 -14.97 -7.56 -2.35
CA LYS A 201 -15.72 -6.34 -2.75
C LYS A 201 -16.56 -5.75 -1.62
N LEU A 202 -16.67 -6.48 -0.50
CA LEU A 202 -17.51 -6.15 0.64
C LEU A 202 -16.71 -5.69 1.86
N ILE A 203 -15.37 -5.79 1.79
CA ILE A 203 -14.45 -5.41 2.88
C ILE A 203 -14.66 -3.96 3.30
N GLU A 204 -14.93 -3.07 2.34
CA GLU A 204 -15.11 -1.64 2.59
C GLU A 204 -16.44 -1.31 3.31
N ILE A 205 -17.47 -2.14 3.09
CA ILE A 205 -18.88 -1.87 3.50
C ILE A 205 -19.23 -2.59 4.81
N CYS A 206 -18.66 -3.77 5.04
CA CYS A 206 -18.89 -4.53 6.28
C CYS A 206 -18.09 -3.92 7.45
N HIS A 207 -18.79 -3.69 8.56
CA HIS A 207 -18.18 -3.17 9.78
C HIS A 207 -17.29 -4.24 10.44
N PHE A 208 -17.78 -5.48 10.48
CA PHE A 208 -17.04 -6.67 10.88
C PHE A 208 -17.62 -7.95 10.27
N TYR A 209 -16.91 -9.06 10.44
CA TYR A 209 -17.34 -10.39 10.01
C TYR A 209 -17.53 -11.36 11.19
N ILE A 210 -18.51 -12.24 11.02
CA ILE A 210 -18.70 -13.47 11.79
C ILE A 210 -18.27 -14.63 10.91
N TYR A 211 -17.33 -15.44 11.39
CA TYR A 211 -16.84 -16.63 10.69
C TYR A 211 -17.43 -17.89 11.30
N VAL A 212 -18.07 -18.74 10.49
CA VAL A 212 -18.71 -19.98 10.93
C VAL A 212 -17.95 -21.20 10.41
N THR A 213 -17.52 -22.07 11.32
CA THR A 213 -16.71 -23.27 11.07
C THR A 213 -17.24 -24.45 11.89
N ALA A 214 -16.87 -25.69 11.54
CA ALA A 214 -17.14 -26.88 12.34
C ALA A 214 -16.02 -27.22 13.34
N ASP A 215 -14.79 -26.73 13.12
CA ASP A 215 -13.62 -27.04 13.94
C ASP A 215 -12.59 -25.88 13.92
N LEU A 216 -11.99 -25.60 15.07
CA LEU A 216 -10.89 -24.64 15.23
C LEU A 216 -9.58 -25.08 14.57
N SER A 217 -9.43 -26.38 14.27
CA SER A 217 -8.25 -26.91 13.57
C SER A 217 -8.12 -26.40 12.13
N ASN A 218 -9.24 -26.06 11.48
CA ASN A 218 -9.24 -25.58 10.10
C ASN A 218 -8.86 -24.10 10.04
N SER A 219 -7.68 -23.84 9.48
CA SER A 219 -7.09 -22.51 9.48
C SER A 219 -7.89 -21.51 8.64
N LYS A 220 -8.01 -20.27 9.16
CA LYS A 220 -8.60 -19.11 8.47
C LYS A 220 -7.86 -18.73 7.16
N GLU A 221 -6.75 -19.41 6.84
CA GLU A 221 -5.93 -19.28 5.63
C GLU A 221 -6.68 -19.27 4.30
N ALA A 222 -7.82 -19.97 4.20
CA ALA A 222 -8.66 -19.94 2.99
C ALA A 222 -9.27 -18.55 2.70
N LEU A 223 -9.43 -17.71 3.72
CA LEU A 223 -9.94 -16.35 3.58
C LEU A 223 -8.80 -15.37 3.27
N PRO A 224 -9.03 -14.33 2.43
CA PRO A 224 -8.06 -13.26 2.25
C PRO A 224 -7.66 -12.61 3.59
N LYS A 225 -6.35 -12.37 3.78
CA LYS A 225 -5.74 -11.82 5.02
C LYS A 225 -6.42 -10.54 5.56
N GLN A 226 -7.05 -9.78 4.68
CA GLN A 226 -7.77 -8.54 4.99
C GLN A 226 -9.07 -8.83 5.77
N ILE A 227 -9.83 -9.85 5.34
CA ILE A 227 -11.04 -10.31 6.03
C ILE A 227 -10.67 -10.95 7.37
N GLN A 228 -9.61 -11.75 7.41
CA GLN A 228 -9.13 -12.40 8.64
C GLN A 228 -8.97 -11.42 9.81
N LYS A 229 -8.49 -10.19 9.54
CA LYS A 229 -8.33 -9.10 10.52
C LYS A 229 -9.65 -8.46 10.96
N LYS A 230 -10.67 -8.44 10.10
CA LYS A 230 -12.03 -7.94 10.40
C LYS A 230 -12.96 -9.00 11.01
N ILE A 231 -12.50 -10.23 11.28
CA ILE A 231 -13.30 -11.24 11.98
C ILE A 231 -13.35 -10.89 13.46
N LEU A 232 -14.50 -10.39 13.91
CA LEU A 232 -14.75 -10.09 15.32
C LEU A 232 -15.11 -11.36 16.11
N LEU A 233 -15.87 -12.28 15.49
CA LEU A 233 -16.39 -13.50 16.13
C LEU A 233 -16.13 -14.72 15.24
N THR A 234 -15.66 -15.81 15.83
CA THR A 234 -15.74 -17.15 15.23
C THR A 234 -16.74 -18.01 15.99
N VAL A 235 -17.66 -18.60 15.24
CA VAL A 235 -18.68 -19.52 15.71
C VAL A 235 -18.28 -20.92 15.27
N VAL A 236 -18.06 -21.80 16.24
CA VAL A 236 -17.79 -23.23 16.01
C VAL A 236 -19.13 -23.95 16.15
N ASP A 237 -19.77 -24.28 15.04
CA ASP A 237 -21.08 -24.93 15.00
C ASP A 237 -20.93 -26.43 14.70
N ASN A 238 -21.05 -27.26 15.74
CA ASN A 238 -21.00 -28.72 15.61
C ASN A 238 -21.87 -29.42 16.66
N SER A 239 -22.09 -30.72 16.48
CA SER A 239 -22.97 -31.53 17.35
C SER A 239 -22.26 -32.13 18.57
N GLU A 240 -20.99 -31.79 18.79
CA GLU A 240 -20.23 -32.26 19.96
C GLU A 240 -20.65 -31.51 21.24
N PHE A 241 -19.93 -31.76 22.35
CA PHE A 241 -20.14 -31.04 23.60
C PHE A 241 -20.08 -29.52 23.38
N THR A 242 -21.19 -28.87 23.76
CA THR A 242 -21.43 -27.43 23.70
C THR A 242 -21.77 -26.97 25.13
N PRO A 243 -21.18 -25.86 25.63
CA PRO A 243 -21.42 -25.41 26.99
C PRO A 243 -22.86 -24.89 27.15
N ARG A 244 -23.50 -25.17 28.29
CA ARG A 244 -24.82 -24.63 28.60
C ARG A 244 -24.73 -23.15 28.96
N SER A 245 -25.59 -22.33 28.36
CA SER A 245 -25.68 -20.90 28.64
C SER A 245 -27.12 -20.50 28.96
N THR A 246 -27.29 -19.73 30.02
CA THR A 246 -28.56 -19.10 30.44
C THR A 246 -28.44 -17.59 30.32
N GLU A 247 -29.51 -16.85 30.58
CA GLU A 247 -29.50 -15.38 30.58
C GLU A 247 -28.51 -14.81 31.61
N ASP A 248 -28.32 -15.50 32.74
CA ASP A 248 -27.43 -15.09 33.84
C ASP A 248 -25.97 -15.58 33.70
N THR A 249 -25.70 -16.54 32.81
CA THR A 249 -24.34 -17.09 32.63
C THR A 249 -23.34 -15.98 32.31
N ALA A 250 -22.31 -15.85 33.15
CA ALA A 250 -21.28 -14.83 33.00
C ALA A 250 -20.51 -14.99 31.68
N VAL A 251 -20.26 -13.87 31.01
CA VAL A 251 -19.56 -13.83 29.72
C VAL A 251 -18.04 -13.88 29.86
N THR A 252 -17.39 -14.54 28.90
CA THR A 252 -15.94 -14.80 28.87
C THR A 252 -15.12 -13.65 28.25
N PHE A 253 -15.73 -12.88 27.33
CA PHE A 253 -15.06 -11.90 26.46
C PHE A 253 -14.81 -10.49 27.05
N ARG A 254 -15.07 -10.25 28.34
CA ARG A 254 -15.09 -8.88 28.93
C ARG A 254 -13.74 -8.14 28.93
N ASN A 255 -12.62 -8.87 28.96
CA ASN A 255 -11.29 -8.29 29.18
C ASN A 255 -10.38 -8.30 27.94
N GLU A 256 -10.84 -8.88 26.83
CA GLU A 256 -10.03 -9.04 25.62
C GLU A 256 -10.70 -8.29 24.46
N LEU A 257 -10.03 -7.24 23.97
CA LEU A 257 -10.37 -6.52 22.72
C LEU A 257 -10.09 -7.38 21.46
N ALA A 258 -9.93 -8.69 21.62
CA ALA A 258 -9.44 -9.61 20.62
C ALA A 258 -10.58 -10.39 19.94
N HIS A 259 -10.22 -11.10 18.87
CA HIS A 259 -11.08 -12.07 18.21
C HIS A 259 -11.62 -13.11 19.21
N HIS A 260 -12.95 -13.23 19.30
CA HIS A 260 -13.59 -14.15 20.23
C HIS A 260 -14.08 -15.44 19.53
N VAL A 261 -14.14 -16.54 20.28
CA VAL A 261 -14.59 -17.86 19.83
C VAL A 261 -15.73 -18.35 20.69
N VAL A 262 -16.87 -18.65 20.09
CA VAL A 262 -18.04 -19.25 20.75
C VAL A 262 -18.35 -20.59 20.08
N LYS A 263 -18.49 -21.65 20.87
CA LYS A 263 -18.98 -22.95 20.37
C LYS A 263 -20.49 -23.04 20.55
N ILE A 264 -21.20 -23.47 19.52
CA ILE A 264 -22.66 -23.65 19.51
C ILE A 264 -23.05 -24.99 18.90
N ASN A 265 -24.32 -25.35 19.06
CA ASN A 265 -24.97 -26.42 18.30
C ASN A 265 -26.29 -25.89 17.72
N SER A 266 -26.26 -25.42 16.47
CA SER A 266 -27.43 -24.82 15.81
C SER A 266 -28.50 -25.84 15.47
N LEU A 267 -28.13 -27.10 15.19
CA LEU A 267 -29.06 -28.18 14.86
C LEU A 267 -29.97 -28.53 16.05
N ALA A 268 -29.42 -28.59 17.27
CA ALA A 268 -30.19 -28.84 18.49
C ALA A 268 -31.26 -27.76 18.72
N LEU A 269 -30.97 -26.49 18.41
CA LEU A 269 -31.96 -25.42 18.56
C LEU A 269 -32.92 -25.32 17.35
N GLU A 270 -32.52 -25.69 16.13
CA GLU A 270 -33.49 -25.88 15.03
C GLU A 270 -34.56 -26.91 15.42
N GLU A 271 -34.17 -28.04 16.01
CA GLU A 271 -35.10 -29.06 16.51
C GLU A 271 -36.04 -28.48 17.59
N GLY A 272 -35.52 -27.71 18.54
CA GLY A 272 -36.32 -27.06 19.58
C GLY A 272 -37.32 -26.04 19.04
N VAL A 273 -36.92 -25.22 18.06
CA VAL A 273 -37.79 -24.25 17.38
C VAL A 273 -38.89 -24.95 16.58
N GLU A 274 -38.57 -26.04 15.88
CA GLU A 274 -39.57 -26.82 15.15
C GLU A 274 -40.54 -27.56 16.07
N TYR A 275 -40.03 -28.09 17.20
CA TYR A 275 -40.87 -28.72 18.21
C TYR A 275 -41.86 -27.71 18.80
N PHE A 276 -41.41 -26.47 19.06
CA PHE A 276 -42.30 -25.37 19.45
C PHE A 276 -43.35 -25.07 18.37
N TYR A 277 -42.95 -24.87 17.11
CA TYR A 277 -43.93 -24.58 16.04
C TYR A 277 -44.93 -25.71 15.75
N LYS A 278 -44.63 -26.94 16.17
CA LYS A 278 -45.51 -28.11 15.97
C LYS A 278 -46.44 -28.38 17.16
N TYR A 279 -45.99 -28.08 18.38
CA TYR A 279 -46.71 -28.43 19.63
C TYR A 279 -47.06 -27.23 20.51
N ASP A 280 -46.70 -26.02 20.07
CA ASP A 280 -46.95 -24.73 20.74
C ASP A 280 -46.46 -24.78 22.20
N VAL A 281 -47.28 -24.31 23.17
CA VAL A 281 -46.99 -24.31 24.60
C VAL A 281 -46.52 -25.67 25.15
N GLN A 282 -46.93 -26.80 24.57
CA GLN A 282 -46.46 -28.13 25.00
C GLN A 282 -44.97 -28.36 24.67
N GLY A 283 -44.46 -27.68 23.64
CA GLY A 283 -43.05 -27.70 23.23
C GLY A 283 -42.15 -26.67 23.93
N ALA A 284 -42.71 -25.77 24.75
CA ALA A 284 -41.96 -24.69 25.39
C ALA A 284 -40.80 -25.17 26.26
N SER A 285 -40.99 -26.23 27.05
CA SER A 285 -39.94 -26.81 27.92
C SER A 285 -38.76 -27.32 27.10
N THR A 286 -39.03 -28.19 26.12
CA THR A 286 -38.05 -28.71 25.16
C THR A 286 -37.31 -27.60 24.43
N TYR A 287 -38.01 -26.54 24.00
CA TYR A 287 -37.40 -25.38 23.38
C TYR A 287 -36.42 -24.66 24.31
N PHE A 288 -36.81 -24.35 25.55
CA PHE A 288 -35.92 -23.65 26.50
C PHE A 288 -34.71 -24.50 26.92
N ASP A 289 -34.88 -25.81 27.08
CA ASP A 289 -33.76 -26.71 27.36
C ASP A 289 -32.76 -26.75 26.19
N LEU A 290 -33.25 -26.86 24.95
CA LEU A 290 -32.40 -26.86 23.74
C LEU A 290 -31.78 -25.47 23.49
N LEU A 291 -32.49 -24.38 23.76
CA LEU A 291 -31.97 -23.01 23.72
C LEU A 291 -30.74 -22.87 24.62
N GLN A 292 -30.84 -23.34 25.86
CA GLN A 292 -29.73 -23.26 26.81
C GLN A 292 -28.57 -24.20 26.45
N ASN A 293 -28.86 -25.40 25.95
CA ASN A 293 -27.84 -26.38 25.56
C ASN A 293 -27.14 -26.06 24.23
N SER A 294 -27.74 -25.21 23.39
CA SER A 294 -27.17 -24.77 22.10
C SER A 294 -26.07 -23.70 22.19
N ASN A 295 -25.93 -23.06 23.35
CA ASN A 295 -25.09 -21.88 23.60
C ASN A 295 -25.38 -20.62 22.74
N ILE A 296 -26.49 -20.55 22.00
CA ILE A 296 -26.77 -19.36 21.16
C ILE A 296 -26.86 -18.06 22.00
N LEU A 297 -27.22 -18.17 23.29
CA LEU A 297 -27.32 -17.04 24.20
C LEU A 297 -25.96 -16.36 24.46
N GLU A 298 -24.83 -17.07 24.39
CA GLU A 298 -23.51 -16.43 24.46
C GLU A 298 -23.24 -15.57 23.22
N VAL A 299 -23.65 -16.03 22.02
CA VAL A 299 -23.60 -15.21 20.79
C VAL A 299 -24.51 -13.98 20.92
N SER A 300 -25.74 -14.14 21.40
CA SER A 300 -26.67 -13.02 21.61
C SER A 300 -26.13 -11.97 22.59
N LYS A 301 -25.47 -12.40 23.67
CA LYS A 301 -24.76 -11.52 24.61
C LYS A 301 -23.56 -10.82 23.97
N TYR A 302 -22.76 -11.56 23.19
CA TYR A 302 -21.61 -11.01 22.46
C TYR A 302 -22.02 -9.91 21.48
N MET A 303 -23.07 -10.17 20.70
CA MET A 303 -23.64 -9.19 19.79
C MET A 303 -24.20 -7.99 20.57
N LEU A 304 -24.96 -8.17 21.66
CA LEU A 304 -25.44 -7.04 22.47
C LEU A 304 -24.31 -6.15 23.01
N TRP A 305 -23.14 -6.72 23.31
CA TRP A 305 -21.97 -5.98 23.74
C TRP A 305 -21.32 -5.20 22.59
N TYR A 306 -20.89 -5.88 21.53
CA TYR A 306 -20.10 -5.26 20.46
C TYR A 306 -20.91 -4.42 19.47
N LEU A 307 -22.24 -4.54 19.43
CA LEU A 307 -23.09 -3.66 18.61
C LEU A 307 -23.33 -2.28 19.23
N ARG A 308 -22.79 -2.02 20.42
CA ARG A 308 -22.76 -0.67 21.01
C ARG A 308 -21.63 0.14 20.37
N THR A 309 -21.93 1.39 20.02
CA THR A 309 -21.01 2.31 19.33
C THR A 309 -19.66 2.45 20.05
N GLU A 310 -19.66 2.46 21.38
CA GLU A 310 -18.46 2.59 22.22
C GLU A 310 -17.50 1.41 22.03
N ASN A 311 -18.00 0.19 22.24
CA ASN A 311 -17.22 -1.06 22.15
C ASN A 311 -16.74 -1.33 20.71
N LEU A 312 -17.60 -1.09 19.70
CA LEU A 312 -17.22 -1.25 18.30
C LEU A 312 -16.13 -0.26 17.88
N ARG A 313 -16.20 0.98 18.36
CA ARG A 313 -15.22 2.03 18.07
C ARG A 313 -13.87 1.72 18.71
N GLU A 314 -13.84 1.19 19.92
CA GLU A 314 -12.60 0.75 20.59
C GLU A 314 -11.95 -0.43 19.87
N TRP A 315 -12.75 -1.43 19.49
CA TRP A 315 -12.27 -2.55 18.68
C TRP A 315 -11.71 -2.10 17.32
N LEU A 316 -12.43 -1.26 16.57
CA LEU A 316 -11.95 -0.70 15.30
C LEU A 316 -10.66 0.12 15.47
N LEU A 317 -10.54 0.92 16.54
CA LEU A 317 -9.33 1.68 16.83
C LEU A 317 -8.13 0.75 17.08
N SER A 318 -8.34 -0.35 17.80
CA SER A 318 -7.30 -1.38 18.02
C SER A 318 -6.86 -2.05 16.72
N ILE A 319 -7.78 -2.31 15.78
CA ILE A 319 -7.46 -2.83 14.45
C ILE A 319 -6.64 -1.82 13.65
N ILE A 320 -7.10 -0.56 13.56
CA ILE A 320 -6.40 0.51 12.84
C ILE A 320 -4.98 0.67 13.38
N LYS A 321 -4.81 0.70 14.71
CA LYS A 321 -3.50 0.72 15.37
C LYS A 321 -2.62 -0.47 14.96
N ASN A 322 -3.15 -1.69 15.02
CA ASN A 322 -2.42 -2.89 14.62
C ASN A 322 -2.05 -2.89 13.13
N GLU A 323 -2.89 -2.37 12.24
CA GLU A 323 -2.61 -2.26 10.80
C GLU A 323 -1.51 -1.23 10.50
N ILE A 324 -1.58 -0.06 11.14
CA ILE A 324 -0.52 0.95 11.09
C ILE A 324 0.80 0.37 11.66
N ALA A 325 0.74 -0.32 12.81
CA ALA A 325 1.89 -0.89 13.52
C ALA A 325 2.56 -2.04 12.77
N THR A 326 1.80 -2.95 12.15
CA THR A 326 2.35 -4.12 11.42
C THR A 326 3.25 -3.67 10.27
N ASN A 327 2.91 -2.53 9.66
CA ASN A 327 3.64 -1.92 8.56
C ASN A 327 4.68 -0.87 9.02
N LYS A 328 5.27 -1.03 10.23
CA LYS A 328 6.40 -0.23 10.73
C LYS A 328 7.68 -0.56 9.95
N ILE A 329 8.00 0.25 8.95
CA ILE A 329 9.35 0.28 8.37
C ILE A 329 10.25 1.04 9.34
N LEU A 330 11.29 0.38 9.85
CA LEU A 330 12.30 1.04 10.68
C LEU A 330 13.10 2.03 9.82
N GLU A 331 13.31 3.24 10.32
CA GLU A 331 14.13 4.26 9.65
C GLU A 331 15.54 3.73 9.33
N ALA A 332 16.10 2.93 10.22
CA ALA A 332 17.36 2.20 10.01
C ALA A 332 17.37 1.34 8.74
N ARG A 333 16.24 0.72 8.35
CA ARG A 333 16.15 -0.05 7.09
C ARG A 333 16.27 0.88 5.89
N ILE A 334 15.56 2.01 5.90
CA ILE A 334 15.62 3.03 4.84
C ILE A 334 17.06 3.57 4.71
N GLU A 335 17.73 3.83 5.83
CA GLU A 335 19.15 4.24 5.85
C GLU A 335 20.09 3.16 5.31
N THR A 336 19.92 1.88 5.67
CA THR A 336 20.73 0.79 5.10
C THR A 336 20.56 0.66 3.58
N VAL A 337 19.33 0.78 3.08
CA VAL A 337 19.02 0.73 1.64
C VAL A 337 19.60 1.95 0.91
N TYR A 338 19.50 3.15 1.49
CA TYR A 338 20.14 4.34 0.94
C TYR A 338 21.66 4.19 0.84
N ASN A 339 22.31 3.70 1.90
CA ASN A 339 23.75 3.49 1.93
C ASN A 339 24.21 2.41 0.93
N GLU A 340 23.47 1.30 0.79
CA GLU A 340 23.73 0.28 -0.24
C GLU A 340 23.64 0.89 -1.65
N LEU A 341 22.54 1.57 -1.97
CA LEU A 341 22.31 2.16 -3.29
C LEU A 341 23.35 3.24 -3.64
N LYS A 342 23.76 4.06 -2.66
CA LYS A 342 24.74 5.13 -2.81
C LYS A 342 26.17 4.60 -2.99
N LEU A 343 26.62 3.71 -2.11
CA LEU A 343 28.02 3.27 -2.03
C LEU A 343 28.32 2.12 -2.99
N GLN A 344 27.33 1.27 -3.28
CA GLN A 344 27.50 0.11 -4.14
C GLN A 344 26.87 0.33 -5.52
N SER A 345 25.54 0.43 -5.62
CA SER A 345 24.85 0.41 -6.92
C SER A 345 25.21 1.60 -7.82
N LEU A 346 25.22 2.82 -7.28
CA LEU A 346 25.51 4.04 -8.04
C LEU A 346 26.98 4.12 -8.49
N VAL A 347 27.91 3.66 -7.63
CA VAL A 347 29.34 3.54 -7.97
C VAL A 347 29.57 2.47 -9.04
N GLN A 348 28.94 1.29 -8.91
CA GLN A 348 29.00 0.23 -9.92
C GLN A 348 28.43 0.69 -11.26
N CYS A 349 27.33 1.42 -11.27
CA CYS A 349 26.72 1.98 -12.48
C CYS A 349 27.65 3.01 -13.16
N SER A 350 28.23 3.95 -12.40
CA SER A 350 29.22 4.91 -12.92
C SER A 350 30.45 4.21 -13.53
N ASN A 351 31.00 3.20 -12.83
CA ASN A 351 32.12 2.41 -13.32
C ASN A 351 31.78 1.61 -14.58
N ALA A 352 30.57 1.04 -14.67
CA ALA A 352 30.10 0.33 -15.86
C ALA A 352 29.98 1.27 -17.06
N MET A 353 29.45 2.49 -16.87
CA MET A 353 29.33 3.50 -17.92
C MET A 353 30.69 3.97 -18.43
N HIS A 354 31.62 4.29 -17.53
CA HIS A 354 32.98 4.67 -17.93
C HIS A 354 33.75 3.51 -18.58
N SER A 355 33.51 2.27 -18.15
CA SER A 355 34.07 1.07 -18.79
C SER A 355 33.52 0.83 -20.20
N GLU A 356 32.20 0.99 -20.43
CA GLU A 356 31.64 0.90 -21.78
C GLU A 356 32.16 2.03 -22.68
N LEU A 357 32.27 3.26 -22.17
CA LEU A 357 32.86 4.38 -22.92
C LEU A 357 34.29 4.05 -23.39
N GLN A 358 35.16 3.59 -22.48
CA GLN A 358 36.57 3.36 -22.75
C GLN A 358 36.85 2.07 -23.53
N ASN A 359 36.22 0.96 -23.14
CA ASN A 359 36.56 -0.38 -23.67
C ASN A 359 35.71 -0.80 -24.87
N ASP A 360 34.48 -0.27 -25.00
CA ASP A 360 33.56 -0.60 -26.10
C ASP A 360 33.38 0.56 -27.09
N PHE A 361 32.95 1.75 -26.64
CA PHE A 361 32.47 2.82 -27.52
C PHE A 361 33.61 3.52 -28.29
N ILE A 362 34.63 4.04 -27.58
CA ILE A 362 35.79 4.70 -28.19
C ILE A 362 36.50 3.81 -29.24
N PRO A 363 36.93 2.56 -28.92
CA PRO A 363 37.66 1.74 -29.89
C PRO A 363 36.80 1.32 -31.08
N LYS A 364 35.52 1.00 -30.89
CA LYS A 364 34.62 0.65 -32.02
C LYS A 364 34.36 1.84 -32.92
N THR A 365 34.18 3.04 -32.34
CA THR A 365 33.92 4.26 -33.12
C THR A 365 35.17 4.68 -33.91
N ASN A 366 36.35 4.67 -33.28
CA ASN A 366 37.62 4.90 -33.98
C ASN A 366 37.84 3.88 -35.12
N ALA A 367 37.53 2.60 -34.89
CA ALA A 367 37.61 1.56 -35.91
C ALA A 367 36.57 1.72 -37.03
N PHE A 368 35.38 2.25 -36.74
CA PHE A 368 34.37 2.59 -37.74
C PHE A 368 34.85 3.73 -38.64
N PHE A 369 35.31 4.85 -38.06
CA PHE A 369 35.83 5.98 -38.83
C PHE A 369 37.03 5.57 -39.70
N GLY A 370 38.01 4.86 -39.15
CA GLY A 370 39.19 4.37 -39.88
C GLY A 370 38.95 3.24 -40.90
N LYS A 371 37.73 2.68 -41.00
CA LYS A 371 37.37 1.65 -41.98
C LYS A 371 36.32 2.13 -42.98
N GLN A 372 35.24 2.72 -42.51
CA GLN A 372 34.11 3.13 -43.35
C GLN A 372 34.21 4.57 -43.84
N LEU A 373 34.87 5.46 -43.08
CA LEU A 373 34.97 6.90 -43.38
C LEU A 373 36.41 7.32 -43.70
N ASN A 374 37.15 6.48 -44.44
CA ASN A 374 38.46 6.84 -44.95
C ASN A 374 38.34 7.97 -45.98
N TRP A 375 39.28 8.92 -45.97
CA TRP A 375 39.25 10.16 -46.78
C TRP A 375 38.94 9.94 -48.27
N TRP A 376 39.44 8.86 -48.87
CA TRP A 376 39.22 8.53 -50.28
C TRP A 376 37.77 8.11 -50.57
N LYS A 377 37.05 7.57 -49.57
CA LYS A 377 35.63 7.22 -49.70
C LYS A 377 34.73 8.45 -49.72
N LEU A 378 35.18 9.62 -49.26
CA LEU A 378 34.39 10.86 -49.29
C LEU A 378 34.05 11.27 -50.73
N TYR A 379 35.00 11.11 -51.65
CA TYR A 379 34.77 11.32 -53.09
C TYR A 379 33.73 10.38 -53.72
N LEU A 380 33.49 9.19 -53.12
CA LEU A 380 32.54 8.19 -53.59
C LEU A 380 31.22 8.17 -52.83
N LYS A 381 31.17 8.77 -51.64
CA LYS A 381 30.06 8.68 -50.67
C LYS A 381 29.67 10.03 -50.06
N ASN A 382 29.97 11.14 -50.73
CA ASN A 382 29.79 12.51 -50.24
C ASN A 382 28.45 12.72 -49.48
N ASP A 383 27.32 12.34 -50.08
CA ASP A 383 25.98 12.53 -49.50
C ASP A 383 25.53 11.39 -48.56
N ASN A 384 26.34 10.34 -48.40
CA ASN A 384 26.04 9.16 -47.57
C ASN A 384 26.84 9.09 -46.26
N VAL A 385 27.73 10.07 -45.99
CA VAL A 385 28.54 10.11 -44.75
C VAL A 385 27.64 10.32 -43.53
N GLU A 386 26.73 11.30 -43.59
CA GLU A 386 25.77 11.59 -42.52
C GLU A 386 24.96 10.36 -42.12
N TYR A 387 24.31 9.70 -43.08
CA TYR A 387 23.50 8.50 -42.85
C TYR A 387 24.32 7.35 -42.24
N ALA A 388 25.53 7.10 -42.75
CA ALA A 388 26.40 6.06 -42.22
C ALA A 388 26.77 6.29 -40.74
N ILE A 389 26.96 7.56 -40.33
CA ILE A 389 27.23 7.92 -38.93
C ILE A 389 25.96 7.82 -38.08
N LYS A 390 24.82 8.30 -38.58
CA LYS A 390 23.52 8.20 -37.90
C LYS A 390 23.15 6.75 -37.60
N ASP A 391 23.26 5.87 -38.59
CA ASP A 391 22.97 4.44 -38.44
C ASP A 391 23.93 3.77 -37.45
N TYR A 392 25.22 4.08 -37.55
CA TYR A 392 26.23 3.56 -36.63
C TYR A 392 25.96 3.97 -35.18
N LEU A 393 25.69 5.25 -34.92
CA LEU A 393 25.41 5.77 -33.58
C LEU A 393 24.05 5.30 -33.03
N ASN A 394 23.03 5.14 -33.89
CA ASN A 394 21.75 4.59 -33.49
C ASN A 394 21.90 3.19 -32.88
N VAL A 395 22.75 2.34 -33.46
CA VAL A 395 22.99 0.97 -32.97
C VAL A 395 24.03 0.90 -31.86
N ASN A 396 25.14 1.65 -31.96
CA ASN A 396 26.34 1.42 -31.13
C ASN A 396 26.55 2.45 -29.99
N PHE A 397 25.73 3.50 -29.89
CA PHE A 397 25.86 4.48 -28.81
C PHE A 397 25.42 3.89 -27.46
N MET A 398 26.42 3.42 -26.70
CA MET A 398 26.39 3.02 -25.28
C MET A 398 25.08 2.35 -24.79
N PRO A 399 24.63 1.26 -25.42
CA PRO A 399 23.37 0.61 -25.06
C PRO A 399 23.38 0.07 -23.62
N LYS A 400 24.48 -0.52 -23.14
CA LYS A 400 24.53 -1.11 -21.79
C LYS A 400 24.38 -0.03 -20.71
N SER A 401 24.94 1.16 -20.95
CA SER A 401 24.83 2.32 -20.06
C SER A 401 23.43 2.91 -20.02
N LEU A 402 22.74 2.97 -21.17
CA LEU A 402 21.34 3.40 -21.23
C LEU A 402 20.45 2.48 -20.41
N ASP A 403 20.61 1.16 -20.59
CA ASP A 403 19.86 0.15 -19.85
C ASP A 403 20.22 0.16 -18.35
N SER A 404 21.50 0.27 -18.00
CA SER A 404 21.97 0.33 -16.60
C SER A 404 21.45 1.55 -15.86
N TYR A 405 21.38 2.72 -16.51
CA TYR A 405 20.77 3.93 -15.96
C TYR A 405 19.28 3.72 -15.67
N ASN A 406 18.54 3.20 -16.66
CA ASN A 406 17.10 2.99 -16.56
C ASN A 406 16.75 1.93 -15.51
N TYR A 407 17.53 0.84 -15.47
CA TYR A 407 17.42 -0.21 -14.46
C TYR A 407 17.67 0.33 -13.05
N LEU A 408 18.78 1.06 -12.84
CA LEU A 408 19.10 1.61 -11.53
C LEU A 408 18.04 2.63 -11.10
N LYS A 409 17.57 3.50 -12.00
CA LYS A 409 16.45 4.42 -11.71
C LYS A 409 15.20 3.68 -11.25
N GLY A 410 14.82 2.59 -11.93
CA GLY A 410 13.71 1.72 -11.50
C GLY A 410 13.97 1.03 -10.15
N GLN A 411 15.21 0.63 -9.88
CA GLN A 411 15.63 0.05 -8.59
C GLN A 411 15.54 1.08 -7.44
N LEU A 412 15.86 2.36 -7.70
CA LEU A 412 15.68 3.45 -6.73
C LEU A 412 14.21 3.65 -6.37
N VAL A 413 13.30 3.60 -7.36
CA VAL A 413 11.85 3.63 -7.13
C VAL A 413 11.47 2.45 -6.23
N ALA A 414 11.71 1.23 -6.70
CA ALA A 414 11.19 0.01 -6.06
C ALA A 414 11.75 -0.27 -4.66
N ARG A 415 12.98 0.16 -4.35
CA ARG A 415 13.61 -0.10 -3.03
C ARG A 415 13.43 1.02 -2.00
N LEU A 416 13.15 2.26 -2.41
CA LEU A 416 12.86 3.34 -1.45
C LEU A 416 11.35 3.58 -1.28
N GLN A 417 10.54 3.30 -2.30
CA GLN A 417 9.08 3.35 -2.20
C GLN A 417 8.50 2.00 -1.69
N GLU A 418 9.06 1.44 -0.60
CA GLU A 418 8.57 0.19 -0.01
C GLU A 418 7.13 0.31 0.54
N GLN A 419 6.69 1.52 0.90
CA GLN A 419 5.31 1.76 1.30
C GLN A 419 4.43 1.85 0.06
N LYS A 420 3.84 0.70 -0.31
CA LYS A 420 3.00 0.48 -1.50
C LYS A 420 1.84 1.47 -1.67
N PHE A 421 1.38 2.08 -0.57
CA PHE A 421 0.14 2.89 -0.52
C PHE A 421 0.37 4.35 -0.11
N ALA A 422 1.63 4.77 0.00
CA ALA A 422 1.98 6.12 0.43
C ALA A 422 2.00 7.09 -0.74
N HIS A 423 1.52 8.32 -0.53
CA HIS A 423 1.61 9.36 -1.55
C HIS A 423 2.99 10.03 -1.51
N TYR A 424 3.87 9.65 -2.43
CA TYR A 424 5.10 10.37 -2.73
C TYR A 424 4.76 11.58 -3.62
N SER A 425 5.34 12.75 -3.31
CA SER A 425 4.95 14.03 -3.92
C SER A 425 5.00 14.00 -5.46
N GLU A 426 4.03 14.63 -6.13
CA GLU A 426 3.90 14.59 -7.60
C GLU A 426 5.12 15.10 -8.40
N THR A 427 6.08 15.77 -7.74
CA THR A 427 7.40 16.04 -8.30
C THR A 427 8.15 14.77 -8.73
N ASP A 428 7.81 13.59 -8.20
CA ASP A 428 8.34 12.29 -8.62
C ASP A 428 7.95 11.88 -10.05
N LYS A 429 6.92 12.50 -10.65
CA LYS A 429 6.58 12.33 -12.07
C LYS A 429 7.52 13.11 -13.01
N THR A 430 8.63 13.69 -12.52
CA THR A 430 9.65 14.32 -13.36
C THR A 430 10.29 13.31 -14.31
N GLN A 431 9.71 13.28 -15.51
CA GLN A 431 10.18 12.82 -16.81
C GLN A 431 11.21 11.68 -16.82
N LEU A 432 10.84 10.62 -17.53
CA LEU A 432 11.66 9.43 -17.81
C LEU A 432 12.89 9.70 -18.71
N ASN A 433 13.36 10.95 -18.77
CA ASN A 433 14.41 11.41 -19.66
C ASN A 433 15.77 11.01 -19.11
N ASN A 434 16.35 9.96 -19.69
CA ASN A 434 17.74 9.59 -19.49
C ASN A 434 18.64 10.63 -20.19
N PRO A 435 19.55 11.34 -19.48
CA PRO A 435 20.39 12.39 -20.08
C PRO A 435 21.26 11.88 -21.25
N LEU A 436 21.76 10.64 -21.18
CA LEU A 436 22.50 10.02 -22.28
C LEU A 436 21.63 9.76 -23.51
N GLN A 437 20.34 9.45 -23.33
CA GLN A 437 19.39 9.27 -24.43
C GLN A 437 19.04 10.61 -25.09
N GLN A 438 18.89 11.67 -24.30
CA GLN A 438 18.70 13.03 -24.82
C GLN A 438 19.94 13.49 -25.60
N TYR A 439 21.15 13.26 -25.07
CA TYR A 439 22.39 13.54 -25.78
C TYR A 439 22.53 12.74 -27.08
N LYS A 440 22.24 11.43 -27.06
CA LYS A 440 22.21 10.57 -28.27
C LYS A 440 21.31 11.17 -29.35
N SER A 441 20.11 11.62 -28.99
CA SER A 441 19.18 12.26 -29.92
C SER A 441 19.76 13.56 -30.51
N ASN A 442 20.34 14.42 -29.67
CA ASN A 442 20.94 15.68 -30.11
C ASN A 442 22.16 15.45 -31.02
N LEU A 443 23.04 14.51 -30.67
CA LEU A 443 24.21 14.13 -31.46
C LEU A 443 23.81 13.66 -32.87
N ILE A 444 22.84 12.74 -32.94
CA ILE A 444 22.38 12.13 -34.20
C ILE A 444 21.60 13.11 -35.06
N ASN A 445 20.69 13.90 -34.48
CA ASN A 445 19.77 14.74 -35.24
C ASN A 445 20.29 16.16 -35.52
N ILE A 446 21.22 16.68 -34.72
CA ILE A 446 21.69 18.08 -34.79
C ILE A 446 23.18 18.15 -35.15
N ARG A 447 24.07 17.57 -34.32
CA ARG A 447 25.53 17.70 -34.52
C ARG A 447 26.02 17.02 -35.80
N VAL A 448 25.65 15.77 -36.04
CA VAL A 448 26.14 15.00 -37.21
C VAL A 448 25.80 15.69 -38.56
N PRO A 449 24.56 16.18 -38.81
CA PRO A 449 24.25 16.94 -40.02
C PRO A 449 24.96 18.31 -40.10
N GLN A 450 25.03 19.05 -38.99
CA GLN A 450 25.52 20.43 -39.01
C GLN A 450 27.05 20.55 -39.06
N GLU A 451 27.77 19.63 -38.42
CA GLU A 451 29.22 19.69 -38.28
C GLU A 451 29.93 18.78 -39.28
N VAL A 452 29.54 17.50 -39.34
CA VAL A 452 30.29 16.51 -40.12
C VAL A 452 30.03 16.67 -41.61
N GLN A 453 28.77 16.79 -42.03
CA GLN A 453 28.43 16.94 -43.45
C GLN A 453 29.01 18.26 -44.03
N LEU A 454 28.97 19.35 -43.24
CA LEU A 454 29.58 20.62 -43.60
C LEU A 454 31.11 20.50 -43.75
N ALA A 455 31.79 19.79 -42.85
CA ALA A 455 33.23 19.56 -42.93
C ALA A 455 33.64 18.72 -44.16
N VAL A 456 32.84 17.71 -44.54
CA VAL A 456 33.07 16.92 -45.76
C VAL A 456 32.98 17.81 -47.00
N TYR A 457 31.92 18.61 -47.13
CA TYR A 457 31.78 19.54 -48.26
C TYR A 457 32.89 20.60 -48.28
N ALA A 458 33.27 21.17 -47.14
CA ALA A 458 34.35 22.16 -47.06
C ALA A 458 35.72 21.57 -47.49
N ALA A 459 36.04 20.34 -47.08
CA ALA A 459 37.26 19.65 -47.48
C ALA A 459 37.28 19.36 -49.00
N LEU A 460 36.17 18.83 -49.55
CA LEU A 460 36.09 18.52 -50.98
C LEU A 460 36.11 19.77 -51.87
N VAL A 461 35.34 20.81 -51.52
CA VAL A 461 35.27 22.06 -52.29
C VAL A 461 36.60 22.81 -52.25
N SER A 462 37.26 22.89 -51.09
CA SER A 462 38.58 23.54 -51.00
C SER A 462 39.65 22.81 -51.81
N ALA A 463 39.68 21.48 -51.79
CA ALA A 463 40.59 20.70 -52.63
C ALA A 463 40.29 20.88 -54.13
N LEU A 464 39.01 20.93 -54.51
CA LEU A 464 38.58 21.15 -55.88
C LEU A 464 38.99 22.53 -56.40
N VAL A 465 38.68 23.59 -55.64
CA VAL A 465 38.87 24.99 -56.05
C VAL A 465 40.33 25.43 -56.01
N TYR A 466 41.09 25.05 -54.99
CA TYR A 466 42.48 25.52 -54.84
C TYR A 466 43.53 24.67 -55.59
N TYR A 467 43.25 23.39 -55.85
CA TYR A 467 44.25 22.48 -56.44
C TYR A 467 43.78 21.82 -57.74
N GLN A 468 42.62 21.15 -57.73
CA GLN A 468 42.23 20.30 -58.86
C GLN A 468 41.78 21.11 -60.08
N LEU A 469 40.95 22.14 -59.90
CA LEU A 469 40.49 23.02 -60.99
C LEU A 469 41.61 23.88 -61.60
N PRO A 470 42.47 24.58 -60.82
CA PRO A 470 43.51 25.43 -61.41
C PRO A 470 44.54 24.62 -62.20
N LEU A 471 45.03 23.51 -61.66
CA LEU A 471 46.02 22.67 -62.34
C LEU A 471 45.40 21.90 -63.53
N GLY A 472 44.13 21.48 -63.43
CA GLY A 472 43.39 20.93 -64.56
C GLY A 472 43.17 21.94 -65.69
N ALA A 473 42.82 23.19 -65.36
CA ALA A 473 42.65 24.27 -66.34
C ALA A 473 43.98 24.66 -67.00
N ILE A 474 45.07 24.78 -66.22
CA ILE A 474 46.42 25.04 -66.75
C ILE A 474 46.85 23.90 -67.69
N SER A 475 46.62 22.64 -67.32
CA SER A 475 46.88 21.48 -68.19
C SER A 475 46.09 21.54 -69.50
N LEU A 476 44.78 21.82 -69.44
CA LEU A 476 43.90 21.86 -70.61
C LEU A 476 44.29 23.01 -71.56
N LEU A 477 44.45 24.22 -71.03
CA LEU A 477 44.83 25.40 -71.80
C LEU A 477 46.24 25.25 -72.38
N GLY A 478 47.16 24.69 -71.59
CA GLY A 478 48.53 24.37 -72.01
C GLY A 478 48.58 23.45 -73.22
N TYR A 479 47.77 22.38 -73.21
CA TYR A 479 47.66 21.44 -74.33
C TYR A 479 47.02 22.09 -75.57
N LEU A 480 45.90 22.79 -75.42
CA LEU A 480 45.11 23.31 -76.55
C LEU A 480 45.70 24.57 -77.20
N PHE A 481 46.34 25.46 -76.43
CA PHE A 481 46.79 26.78 -76.93
C PHE A 481 48.31 26.96 -76.95
N PHE A 482 49.06 26.22 -76.12
CA PHE A 482 50.51 26.41 -75.99
C PHE A 482 51.34 25.22 -76.50
N GLY A 483 50.69 24.18 -77.03
CA GLY A 483 51.36 23.04 -77.66
C GLY A 483 52.13 22.14 -76.68
N LEU A 484 51.74 22.09 -75.40
CA LEU A 484 52.31 21.11 -74.47
C LEU A 484 52.09 19.68 -74.97
N GLU A 485 53.11 18.83 -74.85
CA GLU A 485 52.97 17.40 -75.13
C GLU A 485 51.93 16.77 -74.21
N ALA A 486 51.13 15.85 -74.73
CA ALA A 486 50.07 15.16 -73.98
C ALA A 486 50.57 14.52 -72.67
N GLN A 487 51.82 14.03 -72.64
CA GLN A 487 52.45 13.46 -71.45
C GLN A 487 52.67 14.51 -70.36
N THR A 488 53.17 15.69 -70.73
CA THR A 488 53.45 16.80 -69.79
C THR A 488 52.17 17.46 -69.28
N ALA A 489 51.16 17.64 -70.12
CA ALA A 489 49.83 18.06 -69.70
C ALA A 489 49.22 17.05 -68.71
N GLY A 490 49.22 15.75 -69.07
CA GLY A 490 48.76 14.67 -68.19
C GLY A 490 49.45 14.64 -66.82
N ALA A 491 50.76 14.90 -66.78
CA ALA A 491 51.51 15.02 -65.53
C ALA A 491 51.00 16.18 -64.65
N ILE A 492 50.80 17.38 -65.22
CA ILE A 492 50.28 18.56 -64.50
C ILE A 492 48.87 18.30 -63.94
N ALA A 493 47.97 17.73 -64.74
CA ALA A 493 46.64 17.34 -64.29
C ALA A 493 46.69 16.30 -63.14
N SER A 494 47.55 15.29 -63.25
CA SER A 494 47.72 14.27 -62.20
C SER A 494 48.26 14.85 -60.89
N LEU A 495 49.16 15.83 -60.96
CA LEU A 495 49.70 16.54 -59.81
C LEU A 495 48.62 17.37 -59.11
N GLY A 496 47.70 17.99 -59.86
CA GLY A 496 46.51 18.66 -59.29
C GLY A 496 45.59 17.71 -58.52
N LEU A 497 45.35 16.51 -59.05
CA LEU A 497 44.57 15.47 -58.37
C LEU A 497 45.26 15.01 -57.08
N VAL A 498 46.56 14.71 -57.12
CA VAL A 498 47.34 14.26 -55.96
C VAL A 498 47.40 15.32 -54.85
N LEU A 499 47.60 16.60 -55.19
CA LEU A 499 47.59 17.68 -54.21
C LEU A 499 46.20 17.89 -53.60
N GLY A 500 45.13 17.82 -54.40
CA GLY A 500 43.76 17.85 -53.91
C GLY A 500 43.46 16.71 -52.93
N PHE A 501 43.81 15.47 -53.29
CA PHE A 501 43.63 14.30 -52.41
C PHE A 501 44.44 14.40 -51.11
N ASN A 502 45.67 14.92 -51.16
CA ASN A 502 46.48 15.18 -49.97
C ASN A 502 45.84 16.23 -49.05
N LYS A 503 45.23 17.29 -49.62
CA LYS A 503 44.50 18.31 -48.86
C LYS A 503 43.26 17.72 -48.17
N VAL A 504 42.39 17.00 -48.89
CA VAL A 504 41.21 16.32 -48.29
C VAL A 504 41.63 15.34 -47.21
N SER A 505 42.69 14.55 -47.44
CA SER A 505 43.20 13.59 -46.46
C SER A 505 43.61 14.27 -45.16
N LYS A 506 44.40 15.35 -45.22
CA LYS A 506 44.85 16.10 -44.03
C LYS A 506 43.69 16.76 -43.30
N ASP A 507 42.81 17.45 -44.02
CA ASP A 507 41.71 18.19 -43.42
C ASP A 507 40.71 17.25 -42.75
N TRP A 508 40.35 16.15 -43.42
CA TRP A 508 39.44 15.14 -42.87
C TRP A 508 40.01 14.40 -41.66
N LEU A 509 41.28 13.99 -41.71
CA LEU A 509 41.92 13.30 -40.58
C LEU A 509 42.06 14.23 -39.36
N THR A 510 42.35 15.52 -39.59
CA THR A 510 42.42 16.51 -38.50
C THR A 510 41.05 16.79 -37.91
N PHE A 511 40.03 17.01 -38.75
CA PHE A 511 38.65 17.23 -38.32
C PHE A 511 38.09 16.04 -37.54
N SER A 512 38.18 14.83 -38.10
CA SER A 512 37.62 13.62 -37.47
C SER A 512 38.30 13.29 -36.14
N ALA A 513 39.61 13.48 -36.01
CA ALA A 513 40.31 13.30 -34.74
C ALA A 513 39.87 14.31 -33.67
N ALA A 514 39.73 15.59 -34.03
CA ALA A 514 39.27 16.64 -33.12
C ALA A 514 37.81 16.40 -32.68
N TRP A 515 36.92 16.16 -33.64
CA TRP A 515 35.49 15.94 -33.41
C TRP A 515 35.20 14.73 -32.53
N LEU A 516 35.89 13.60 -32.78
CA LEU A 516 35.77 12.42 -31.93
C LEU A 516 36.28 12.69 -30.51
N SER A 517 37.40 13.40 -30.36
CA SER A 517 37.94 13.74 -29.03
C SER A 517 36.99 14.62 -28.22
N GLU A 518 36.35 15.60 -28.86
CA GLU A 518 35.35 16.47 -28.22
C GLU A 518 34.11 15.65 -27.80
N MET A 519 33.55 14.86 -28.72
CA MET A 519 32.39 14.00 -28.44
C MET A 519 32.66 13.03 -27.29
N TYR A 520 33.86 12.43 -27.19
CA TYR A 520 34.18 11.51 -26.09
C TYR A 520 34.28 12.22 -24.73
N GLU A 521 34.83 13.44 -24.68
CA GLU A 521 34.90 14.20 -23.42
C GLU A 521 33.53 14.74 -23.01
N GLU A 522 32.68 15.18 -23.95
CA GLU A 522 31.28 15.51 -23.67
C GLU A 522 30.51 14.34 -23.06
N VAL A 523 30.59 13.15 -23.68
CA VAL A 523 29.94 11.94 -23.14
C VAL A 523 30.46 11.60 -21.74
N ARG A 524 31.77 11.73 -21.51
CA ARG A 524 32.38 11.54 -20.18
C ARG A 524 31.84 12.51 -19.13
N VAL A 525 31.71 13.79 -19.48
CA VAL A 525 31.16 14.84 -18.61
C VAL A 525 29.67 14.57 -18.30
N ILE A 526 28.89 14.17 -19.29
CA ILE A 526 27.46 13.85 -19.13
C ILE A 526 27.26 12.65 -18.19
N ILE A 527 28.07 11.59 -18.34
CA ILE A 527 28.04 10.42 -17.43
C ILE A 527 28.28 10.89 -15.98
N SER A 528 29.37 11.62 -15.74
CA SER A 528 29.76 12.01 -14.37
C SER A 528 28.82 13.06 -13.74
N ASN A 529 28.44 14.10 -14.49
CA ASN A 529 27.71 15.24 -13.95
C ASN A 529 26.19 15.07 -14.04
N ASP A 530 25.68 14.80 -15.25
CA ASP A 530 24.24 14.88 -15.51
C ASP A 530 23.53 13.57 -15.17
N CYS A 531 24.12 12.41 -15.51
CA CYS A 531 23.58 11.12 -15.13
C CYS A 531 23.77 10.81 -13.64
N ILE A 532 25.00 10.88 -13.13
CA ILE A 532 25.30 10.45 -11.75
C ILE A 532 24.93 11.52 -10.73
N ASN A 533 25.49 12.73 -10.80
CA ASN A 533 25.31 13.74 -9.74
C ASN A 533 23.91 14.40 -9.78
N LYS A 534 23.52 14.99 -10.92
CA LYS A 534 22.25 15.72 -11.04
C LYS A 534 21.02 14.82 -11.24
N GLY A 535 21.22 13.65 -11.85
CA GLY A 535 20.20 12.62 -12.04
C GLY A 535 20.10 11.72 -10.82
N LEU A 536 20.79 10.58 -10.85
CA LEU A 536 20.57 9.45 -9.95
C LEU A 536 20.83 9.78 -8.47
N LEU A 537 21.89 10.54 -8.13
CA LEU A 537 22.20 10.89 -6.74
C LEU A 537 21.20 11.90 -6.17
N LYS A 538 20.77 12.88 -6.97
CA LYS A 538 19.72 13.83 -6.57
C LYS A 538 18.37 13.13 -6.38
N GLU A 539 18.00 12.25 -7.31
CA GLU A 539 16.77 11.43 -7.25
C GLU A 539 16.79 10.48 -6.03
N LEU A 540 17.94 9.86 -5.74
CA LEU A 540 18.15 9.05 -4.53
C LEU A 540 17.95 9.86 -3.24
N ASN A 541 18.53 11.06 -3.12
CA ASN A 541 18.40 11.90 -1.94
C ASN A 541 16.94 12.35 -1.73
N LEU A 542 16.26 12.82 -2.78
CA LEU A 542 14.86 13.25 -2.71
C LEU A 542 13.93 12.11 -2.25
N ARG A 543 14.11 10.90 -2.81
CA ARG A 543 13.32 9.73 -2.37
C ARG A 543 13.65 9.28 -0.95
N TYR A 544 14.90 9.39 -0.53
CA TYR A 544 15.30 9.09 0.84
C TYR A 544 14.65 10.04 1.85
N GLU A 545 14.65 11.35 1.57
CA GLU A 545 13.97 12.36 2.39
C GLU A 545 12.46 12.09 2.46
N ALA A 546 11.81 11.84 1.31
CA ALA A 546 10.38 11.51 1.27
C ALA A 546 10.03 10.23 2.05
N ALA A 547 10.79 9.15 1.89
CA ALA A 547 10.57 7.89 2.60
C ALA A 547 10.80 8.03 4.12
N LYS A 548 11.81 8.82 4.52
CA LYS A 548 12.09 9.15 5.92
C LYS A 548 10.96 9.98 6.54
N ASP A 549 10.45 10.99 5.83
CA ASP A 549 9.34 11.80 6.31
C ASP A 549 8.04 11.00 6.47
N LEU A 550 7.71 10.14 5.50
CA LEU A 550 6.57 9.22 5.60
C LEU A 550 6.70 8.29 6.82
N SER A 551 7.88 7.69 7.04
CA SER A 551 8.13 6.85 8.21
C SER A 551 7.96 7.62 9.52
N ARG A 552 8.50 8.84 9.61
CA ARG A 552 8.35 9.73 10.77
C ARG A 552 6.90 10.11 11.04
N ILE A 553 6.14 10.51 10.02
CA ILE A 553 4.72 10.86 10.14
C ILE A 553 3.91 9.67 10.66
N LYS A 554 4.22 8.47 10.17
CA LYS A 554 3.56 7.23 10.60
C LYS A 554 3.88 6.87 12.05
N GLN A 555 5.13 7.06 12.49
CA GLN A 555 5.52 6.89 13.90
C GLN A 555 4.79 7.89 14.79
N GLN A 556 4.78 9.18 14.42
CA GLN A 556 4.05 10.22 15.15
C GLN A 556 2.56 9.89 15.29
N VAL A 557 1.87 9.53 14.21
CA VAL A 557 0.44 9.16 14.27
C VAL A 557 0.22 8.01 15.25
N LEU A 558 1.10 7.01 15.26
CA LEU A 558 0.97 5.86 16.15
C LEU A 558 1.23 6.22 17.63
N GLU A 559 2.29 6.99 17.92
CA GLU A 559 2.60 7.49 19.26
C GLU A 559 1.50 8.42 19.79
N GLU A 560 0.99 9.33 18.95
CA GLU A 560 -0.12 10.25 19.27
C GLU A 560 -1.44 9.48 19.52
N LEU A 561 -1.66 8.33 18.86
CA LEU A 561 -2.82 7.46 19.10
C LEU A 561 -2.66 6.58 20.35
N GLU A 562 -1.44 6.14 20.70
CA GLU A 562 -1.15 5.42 21.95
C GLU A 562 -1.31 6.35 23.17
N ALA A 563 -0.69 7.54 23.13
CA ALA A 563 -0.80 8.54 24.20
C ALA A 563 -2.23 9.06 24.44
N ALA A 564 -3.09 9.06 23.42
CA ALA A 564 -4.50 9.42 23.55
C ALA A 564 -5.33 8.36 24.30
N GLU A 565 -4.87 7.11 24.40
CA GLU A 565 -5.54 6.05 25.16
C GLU A 565 -5.12 6.04 26.63
N GLU A 566 -3.85 6.34 26.95
CA GLU A 566 -3.37 6.45 28.34
C GLU A 566 -4.01 7.60 29.14
N GLN A 567 -4.70 8.52 28.45
CA GLN A 567 -5.41 9.67 29.04
C GLN A 567 -6.91 9.42 29.27
N LYS A 568 -7.40 8.19 29.03
CA LYS A 568 -8.81 7.81 29.08
C LYS A 568 -9.13 6.97 30.32
#